data_AF-A0A654LUX8-F1
#
_entry.id   AF-A0A654LUX8-F1
#
_cell.length_a   1.000
_cell.length_b   1.000
_cell.length_c   1.000
_cell.angle_alpha   90.00
_cell.angle_beta   90.00
_cell.angle_gamma   90.00
#
_symmetry.space_group_name_H-M   'P 1'
#
loop_
_entity.id
_entity.type
_entity.pdbx_description
1 polymer ?
#
loop_
_entity_poly.entity_id
_entity_poly.type
_entity_poly.pdbx_seq_one_letter_code
_entity_poly.pdbx_strand_id
1 'polypeptide(L)'
;MMKTIYKMVSAIFLLAVSVSTIAGFNLNHVLAQNPSNPDPTVLKGAISGHSNNGNTTEPAWIISGVYKFTDVNASSPAFNATFYMINLDGTAEHTHSIYDLKLSGDPVIDSNSNSTTYNGTTTVTLKDGPVSNIPTQISLLDDSAIAITVEGNLTNKHFGSTPIYGTQHLICVEVPDLCK
;
A
#
# COMPACT_ATOMS: atom_id res chain seq x y z
N MET A 1 58.17 -48.19 35.51
CA MET A 1 57.95 -47.16 36.54
C MET A 1 57.09 -46.07 35.93
N MET A 2 56.02 -45.74 36.64
CA MET A 2 54.79 -45.07 36.23
C MET A 2 54.98 -43.56 35.94
N LYS A 3 54.28 -43.01 34.94
CA LYS A 3 53.53 -41.74 35.05
C LYS A 3 52.69 -41.45 33.79
N THR A 4 51.43 -41.81 33.87
CA THR A 4 50.34 -41.27 33.06
C THR A 4 50.08 -39.84 33.51
N ILE A 5 50.09 -38.87 32.59
CA ILE A 5 49.66 -37.49 32.88
C ILE A 5 48.42 -37.23 32.04
N TYR A 6 47.27 -37.24 32.69
CA TYR A 6 46.03 -36.69 32.17
C TYR A 6 46.13 -35.16 32.20
N LYS A 7 45.96 -34.50 31.05
CA LYS A 7 45.58 -33.08 30.99
C LYS A 7 44.10 -33.00 30.67
N MET A 8 43.30 -32.65 31.68
CA MET A 8 41.95 -32.10 31.50
C MET A 8 42.05 -30.58 31.24
N VAL A 9 40.93 -30.05 30.70
CA VAL A 9 40.51 -28.63 30.65
C VAL A 9 41.08 -27.86 29.44
N SER A 10 40.33 -27.18 28.57
CA SER A 10 38.95 -26.69 28.59
C SER A 10 38.43 -26.63 27.15
N ALA A 11 37.24 -27.16 26.86
CA ALA A 11 36.55 -26.87 25.61
C ALA A 11 35.85 -25.51 25.75
N ILE A 12 36.41 -24.46 25.16
CA ILE A 12 35.77 -23.15 25.07
C ILE A 12 34.71 -23.26 23.96
N PHE A 13 33.44 -23.38 24.34
CA PHE A 13 32.32 -23.16 23.43
C PHE A 13 32.23 -21.67 23.13
N LEU A 14 32.73 -21.26 21.95
CA LEU A 14 32.43 -19.96 21.36
C LEU A 14 30.96 -19.99 20.90
N LEU A 15 30.06 -19.52 21.75
CA LEU A 15 28.73 -19.08 21.34
C LEU A 15 28.91 -17.83 20.49
N ALA A 16 28.91 -18.00 19.16
CA ALA A 16 28.76 -16.90 18.24
C ALA A 16 27.36 -16.32 18.41
N VAL A 17 27.24 -15.29 19.27
CA VAL A 17 26.07 -14.42 19.28
C VAL A 17 26.12 -13.65 17.97
N SER A 18 25.38 -14.10 16.97
CA SER A 18 25.12 -13.32 15.77
C SER A 18 24.31 -12.10 16.21
N VAL A 19 25.01 -11.01 16.50
CA VAL A 19 24.39 -9.69 16.58
C VAL A 19 23.88 -9.39 15.18
N SER A 20 22.61 -9.72 14.93
CA SER A 20 21.88 -9.24 13.78
C SER A 20 21.85 -7.72 13.89
N THR A 21 22.75 -7.05 13.18
CA THR A 21 22.68 -5.61 12.98
C THR A 21 21.34 -5.34 12.31
N ILE A 22 20.38 -4.83 13.07
CA ILE A 22 19.22 -4.17 12.50
C ILE A 22 19.80 -2.95 11.79
N ALA A 23 20.00 -3.06 10.47
CA ALA A 23 20.35 -1.92 9.66
C ALA A 23 19.24 -0.89 9.88
N GLY A 24 19.59 0.25 10.48
CA GLY A 24 18.70 1.40 10.51
C GLY A 24 18.45 1.81 9.06
N PHE A 25 17.23 1.59 8.58
CA PHE A 25 16.83 1.94 7.23
C PHE A 25 16.77 3.47 7.11
N ASN A 26 17.61 4.06 6.27
CA ASN A 26 17.41 5.42 5.79
C ASN A 26 16.33 5.36 4.71
N LEU A 27 15.09 5.70 5.06
CA LEU A 27 14.05 5.92 4.06
C LEU A 27 14.40 7.19 3.29
N ASN A 28 15.04 7.00 2.13
CA ASN A 28 15.18 8.04 1.13
C ASN A 28 13.80 8.65 0.86
N HIS A 29 13.73 9.97 0.80
CA HIS A 29 12.51 10.74 0.54
C HIS A 29 11.64 10.06 -0.53
N VAL A 30 10.38 9.77 -0.19
CA VAL A 30 9.37 9.36 -1.17
C VAL A 30 9.23 10.50 -2.18
N LEU A 31 9.53 10.19 -3.44
CA LEU A 31 9.25 11.10 -4.55
C LEU A 31 7.77 11.02 -4.91
N ALA A 32 7.25 12.01 -5.61
CA ALA A 32 5.85 12.03 -6.05
C ALA A 32 4.82 12.28 -4.93
N GLN A 33 5.10 13.20 -4.00
CA GLN A 33 4.12 13.69 -3.03
C GLN A 33 3.67 15.09 -3.41
N ASN A 34 2.38 15.37 -3.27
CA ASN A 34 1.84 16.71 -3.47
C ASN A 34 2.59 17.76 -2.63
N PRO A 35 3.29 18.73 -3.24
CA PRO A 35 4.10 19.72 -2.53
C PRO A 35 3.27 20.71 -1.72
N SER A 36 1.96 20.81 -2.01
CA SER A 36 1.00 21.62 -1.23
C SER A 36 0.42 20.86 -0.05
N ASN A 37 0.77 19.58 0.14
CA ASN A 37 0.29 18.78 1.27
C ASN A 37 0.88 19.31 2.59
N PRO A 38 0.05 19.70 3.57
CA PRO A 38 0.54 20.32 4.80
C PRO A 38 1.28 19.36 5.74
N ASP A 39 1.02 18.06 5.65
CA ASP A 39 1.63 17.02 6.49
C ASP A 39 2.44 16.05 5.63
N PRO A 40 3.78 16.14 5.58
CA PRO A 40 4.61 15.29 4.71
C PRO A 40 4.60 13.81 5.08
N THR A 41 3.93 13.43 6.18
CA THR A 41 3.78 12.03 6.63
C THR A 41 2.40 11.47 6.33
N VAL A 42 1.42 12.31 5.98
CA VAL A 42 0.04 11.90 5.73
C VAL A 42 -0.43 12.42 4.38
N LEU A 43 -0.73 11.50 3.46
CA LEU A 43 -1.44 11.81 2.24
C LEU A 43 -2.92 11.48 2.40
N LYS A 44 -3.78 12.37 1.91
CA LYS A 44 -5.22 12.14 1.79
C LYS A 44 -5.63 12.56 0.39
N GLY A 45 -6.60 11.86 -0.17
CA GLY A 45 -7.05 12.18 -1.51
C GLY A 45 -8.35 11.52 -1.87
N ALA A 46 -8.89 11.94 -3.01
CA ALA A 46 -10.07 11.34 -3.60
C ALA A 46 -9.70 10.11 -4.43
N ILE A 47 -10.58 9.12 -4.41
CA ILE A 47 -10.62 8.06 -5.41
C ILE A 47 -11.71 8.46 -6.40
N SER A 48 -11.41 8.41 -7.70
CA SER A 48 -12.35 8.76 -8.75
C SER A 48 -11.95 8.09 -10.06
N GLY A 49 -12.91 7.47 -10.73
CA GLY A 49 -12.68 6.89 -12.05
C GLY A 49 -13.74 5.87 -12.42
N HIS A 50 -13.34 4.95 -13.27
CA HIS A 50 -14.17 3.81 -13.66
C HIS A 50 -13.37 2.51 -13.54
N SER A 51 -14.07 1.41 -13.32
CA SER A 51 -13.53 0.06 -13.46
C SER A 51 -14.33 -0.75 -14.49
N ASN A 52 -13.81 -1.92 -14.83
CA ASN A 52 -14.39 -2.85 -15.79
C ASN A 52 -14.71 -4.19 -15.12
N ASN A 53 -15.30 -5.13 -15.87
CA ASN A 53 -15.69 -6.45 -15.35
C ASN A 53 -14.54 -7.48 -15.32
N GLY A 54 -13.28 -7.04 -15.42
CA GLY A 54 -12.08 -7.90 -15.28
C GLY A 54 -11.75 -8.77 -16.50
N ASN A 55 -12.67 -8.89 -17.44
CA ASN A 55 -12.51 -9.58 -18.73
C ASN A 55 -12.59 -8.63 -19.94
N THR A 56 -12.86 -7.33 -19.71
CA THR A 56 -12.92 -6.28 -20.71
C THR A 56 -12.04 -5.10 -20.29
N THR A 57 -11.81 -4.18 -21.22
CA THR A 57 -11.27 -2.84 -20.94
C THR A 57 -12.37 -1.79 -20.84
N GLU A 58 -13.58 -2.10 -21.31
CA GLU A 58 -14.71 -1.18 -21.31
C GLU A 58 -15.19 -0.86 -19.89
N PRO A 59 -15.46 0.43 -19.58
CA PRO A 59 -16.04 0.84 -18.31
C PRO A 59 -17.36 0.11 -18.03
N ALA A 60 -17.54 -0.35 -16.79
CA ALA A 60 -18.77 -0.97 -16.31
C ALA A 60 -19.21 -0.42 -14.94
N TRP A 61 -18.30 0.22 -14.20
CA TRP A 61 -18.59 0.76 -12.88
C TRP A 61 -17.93 2.12 -12.69
N ILE A 62 -18.63 3.02 -11.99
CA ILE A 62 -18.10 4.26 -11.45
C ILE A 62 -17.45 3.93 -10.10
N ILE A 63 -16.22 4.40 -9.89
CA ILE A 63 -15.52 4.30 -8.62
C ILE A 63 -15.37 5.70 -8.03
N SER A 64 -15.80 5.90 -6.78
CA SER A 64 -15.67 7.20 -6.11
C SER A 64 -15.51 7.04 -4.61
N GLY A 65 -14.54 7.72 -4.00
CA GLY A 65 -14.29 7.59 -2.57
C GLY A 65 -13.12 8.44 -2.11
N VAL A 66 -12.50 8.01 -1.01
CA VAL A 66 -11.33 8.68 -0.43
C VAL A 66 -10.33 7.67 0.09
N TYR A 67 -9.09 8.10 0.24
CA TYR A 67 -8.07 7.36 0.97
C TYR A 67 -7.32 8.25 1.95
N LYS A 68 -6.66 7.59 2.90
CA LYS A 68 -5.68 8.13 3.81
C LYS A 68 -4.49 7.18 3.86
N PHE A 69 -3.31 7.72 3.57
CA PHE A 69 -2.04 7.02 3.64
C PHE A 69 -1.20 7.70 4.72
N THR A 70 -0.94 7.03 5.84
CA THR A 70 -0.15 7.60 6.95
C THR A 70 1.22 6.97 7.02
N ASP A 71 2.14 7.75 7.58
CA ASP A 71 3.54 7.37 7.78
C ASP A 71 4.17 6.92 6.45
N VAL A 72 3.83 7.61 5.35
CA VAL A 72 4.18 7.23 3.97
C VAL A 72 5.69 7.06 3.73
N ASN A 73 6.50 7.69 4.57
CA ASN A 73 7.97 7.63 4.57
C ASN A 73 8.53 6.65 5.63
N ALA A 74 7.70 5.84 6.28
CA ALA A 74 8.11 4.87 7.30
C ALA A 74 8.23 3.46 6.71
N SER A 75 8.86 2.55 7.45
CA SER A 75 8.98 1.14 7.08
C SER A 75 7.66 0.36 7.22
N SER A 76 6.65 0.95 7.87
CA SER A 76 5.34 0.34 8.10
C SER A 76 4.24 1.39 7.94
N PRO A 77 4.01 1.91 6.72
CA PRO A 77 2.97 2.89 6.46
C PRO A 77 1.58 2.23 6.52
N ALA A 78 0.54 3.01 6.83
CA ALA A 78 -0.83 2.50 6.84
C ALA A 78 -1.64 3.12 5.70
N PHE A 79 -2.14 2.29 4.79
CA PHE A 79 -3.05 2.70 3.74
C PHE A 79 -4.48 2.27 4.08
N ASN A 80 -5.42 3.23 4.02
CA ASN A 80 -6.84 2.98 4.19
C ASN A 80 -7.60 3.72 3.10
N ALA A 81 -8.47 3.01 2.39
CA ALA A 81 -9.36 3.58 1.40
C ALA A 81 -10.77 3.05 1.58
N THR A 82 -11.77 3.89 1.32
CA THR A 82 -13.17 3.48 1.21
C THR A 82 -13.78 4.16 0.00
N PHE A 83 -14.44 3.39 -0.84
CA PHE A 83 -15.04 3.88 -2.08
C PHE A 83 -16.32 3.14 -2.44
N TYR A 84 -17.18 3.85 -3.15
CA TYR A 84 -18.32 3.30 -3.84
C TYR A 84 -17.89 2.68 -5.16
N MET A 85 -18.59 1.61 -5.54
CA MET A 85 -18.56 0.99 -6.84
C MET A 85 -20.00 0.90 -7.33
N ILE A 86 -20.34 1.73 -8.32
CA ILE A 86 -21.73 1.94 -8.78
C ILE A 86 -21.81 1.56 -10.25
N ASN A 87 -22.79 0.76 -10.66
CA ASN A 87 -23.00 0.42 -12.06
C ASN A 87 -23.25 1.72 -12.87
N LEU A 88 -22.81 1.79 -14.13
CA LEU A 88 -22.95 3.00 -14.95
C LEU A 88 -24.41 3.48 -15.11
N ASP A 89 -25.37 2.57 -14.98
CA ASP A 89 -26.81 2.86 -15.02
C ASP A 89 -27.41 3.19 -13.64
N GLY A 90 -26.61 3.15 -12.58
CA GLY A 90 -27.03 3.42 -11.19
C GLY A 90 -27.85 2.30 -10.53
N THR A 91 -28.03 1.15 -11.17
CA THR A 91 -28.92 0.08 -10.67
C THR A 91 -28.32 -0.76 -9.54
N ALA A 92 -27.00 -0.69 -9.35
CA ALA A 92 -26.28 -1.41 -8.31
C ALA A 92 -25.21 -0.51 -7.69
N GLU A 93 -25.10 -0.55 -6.37
CA GLU A 93 -24.11 0.17 -5.58
C GLU A 93 -23.52 -0.77 -4.53
N HIS A 94 -22.19 -0.76 -4.43
CA HIS A 94 -21.45 -1.43 -3.36
C HIS A 94 -20.48 -0.44 -2.71
N THR A 95 -20.24 -0.61 -1.41
CA THR A 95 -19.13 0.06 -0.71
C THR A 95 -18.03 -0.95 -0.46
N HIS A 96 -16.80 -0.57 -0.80
CA HIS A 96 -15.61 -1.38 -0.55
C HIS A 96 -14.58 -0.57 0.26
N SER A 97 -13.78 -1.28 1.05
CA SER A 97 -12.63 -0.72 1.74
C SER A 97 -11.37 -1.55 1.49
N ILE A 98 -10.23 -0.87 1.39
CA ILE A 98 -8.89 -1.46 1.30
C ILE A 98 -8.10 -0.98 2.52
N TYR A 99 -7.56 -1.89 3.32
CA TYR A 99 -6.86 -1.58 4.57
C TYR A 99 -5.81 -2.66 4.92
N ASP A 100 -5.18 -2.56 6.09
CA ASP A 100 -4.13 -3.51 6.56
C ASP A 100 -2.97 -3.71 5.59
N LEU A 101 -2.45 -2.62 5.02
CA LEU A 101 -1.25 -2.67 4.17
C LEU A 101 -0.06 -3.28 4.92
N LYS A 102 0.54 -4.30 4.32
CA LYS A 102 1.81 -4.91 4.75
C LYS A 102 2.78 -4.89 3.58
N LEU A 103 3.84 -4.08 3.68
CA LEU A 103 4.85 -3.98 2.63
C LEU A 103 5.59 -5.31 2.45
N SER A 104 5.88 -5.65 1.20
CA SER A 104 6.71 -6.81 0.84
C SER A 104 8.20 -6.46 0.72
N GLY A 105 8.56 -5.19 0.88
CA GLY A 105 9.91 -4.65 0.77
C GLY A 105 9.91 -3.12 0.77
N ASP A 106 11.06 -2.52 0.50
CA ASP A 106 11.19 -1.07 0.40
C ASP A 106 10.39 -0.50 -0.79
N PRO A 107 9.83 0.72 -0.69
CA PRO A 107 9.22 1.39 -1.82
C PRO A 107 10.21 1.54 -2.98
N VAL A 108 9.73 1.31 -4.20
CA VAL A 108 10.52 1.48 -5.43
C VAL A 108 10.36 2.91 -5.92
N ILE A 109 11.45 3.66 -5.94
CA ILE A 109 11.49 5.06 -6.37
C ILE A 109 12.02 5.11 -7.81
N ASP A 110 11.27 5.75 -8.71
CA ASP A 110 11.71 6.07 -10.07
C ASP A 110 11.78 7.58 -10.26
N SER A 111 13.00 8.11 -10.24
CA SER A 111 13.26 9.54 -10.45
C SER A 111 13.01 10.03 -11.88
N ASN A 112 12.98 9.14 -12.88
CA ASN A 112 12.74 9.57 -14.26
C ASN A 112 11.27 9.89 -14.51
N SER A 113 10.38 9.11 -13.90
CA SER A 113 8.92 9.27 -14.00
C SER A 113 8.31 10.05 -12.84
N ASN A 114 9.15 10.51 -11.88
CA ASN A 114 8.72 11.03 -10.58
C ASN A 114 7.64 10.15 -9.97
N SER A 115 7.96 8.89 -9.65
CA SER A 115 6.99 7.97 -9.05
C SER A 115 7.58 7.18 -7.89
N THR A 116 6.71 6.83 -6.94
CA THR A 116 7.05 5.91 -5.86
C THR A 116 6.01 4.80 -5.80
N THR A 117 6.48 3.54 -5.82
CA THR A 117 5.62 2.36 -5.80
C THR A 117 5.81 1.54 -4.53
N TYR A 118 4.70 1.31 -3.83
CA TYR A 118 4.60 0.47 -2.65
C TYR A 118 4.01 -0.87 -3.06
N ASN A 119 4.79 -1.94 -2.88
CA ASN A 119 4.32 -3.30 -3.10
C ASN A 119 4.07 -3.98 -1.75
N GLY A 120 2.97 -4.70 -1.64
CA GLY A 120 2.62 -5.38 -0.41
C GLY A 120 1.35 -6.21 -0.54
N THR A 121 0.71 -6.43 0.60
CA THR A 121 -0.60 -7.06 0.66
C THR A 121 -1.57 -6.20 1.45
N THR A 122 -2.86 -6.29 1.13
CA THR A 122 -3.95 -5.59 1.85
C THR A 122 -5.09 -6.55 2.16
N THR A 123 -6.01 -6.08 2.99
CA THR A 123 -7.35 -6.64 3.16
C THR A 123 -8.35 -5.80 2.38
N VAL A 124 -9.24 -6.45 1.64
CA VAL A 124 -10.29 -5.79 0.87
C VAL A 124 -11.66 -6.37 1.24
N THR A 125 -12.65 -5.51 1.49
CA THR A 125 -14.03 -5.95 1.76
C THR A 125 -14.74 -6.34 0.47
N LEU A 126 -15.33 -7.53 0.40
CA LEU A 126 -16.21 -7.98 -0.67
C LEU A 126 -17.62 -8.24 -0.12
N LYS A 127 -18.58 -8.59 -1.00
CA LYS A 127 -19.96 -8.93 -0.61
C LYS A 127 -20.02 -10.04 0.43
N ASP A 128 -19.16 -11.06 0.28
CA ASP A 128 -19.13 -12.25 1.16
C ASP A 128 -18.21 -12.06 2.39
N GLY A 129 -17.68 -10.85 2.57
CA GLY A 129 -16.80 -10.47 3.68
C GLY A 129 -15.41 -10.02 3.23
N PRO A 130 -14.55 -9.64 4.19
CA PRO A 130 -13.18 -9.23 3.90
C PRO A 130 -12.30 -10.40 3.45
N VAL A 131 -11.47 -10.16 2.44
CA VAL A 131 -10.43 -11.07 1.95
C VAL A 131 -9.08 -10.42 2.22
N SER A 132 -8.23 -11.11 2.99
CA SER A 132 -6.93 -10.62 3.44
C SER A 132 -5.77 -11.18 2.61
N ASN A 133 -4.61 -10.53 2.72
CA ASN A 133 -3.36 -10.89 2.05
C ASN A 133 -3.44 -10.81 0.52
N ILE A 134 -4.24 -9.89 -0.02
CA ILE A 134 -4.34 -9.67 -1.47
C ILE A 134 -3.12 -8.87 -1.93
N PRO A 135 -2.32 -9.37 -2.89
CA PRO A 135 -1.23 -8.60 -3.47
C PRO A 135 -1.76 -7.27 -4.00
N THR A 136 -1.16 -6.19 -3.53
CA THR A 136 -1.60 -4.83 -3.84
C THR A 136 -0.37 -3.98 -4.16
N GLN A 137 -0.49 -3.21 -5.24
CA GLN A 137 0.47 -2.20 -5.61
C GLN A 137 -0.18 -0.82 -5.49
N ILE A 138 0.46 0.10 -4.78
CA ILE A 138 0.04 1.49 -4.65
C ILE A 138 1.16 2.34 -5.24
N SER A 139 0.87 3.11 -6.28
CA SER A 139 1.83 4.01 -6.92
C SER A 139 1.40 5.45 -6.72
N LEU A 140 2.29 6.25 -6.15
CA LEU A 140 2.22 7.71 -6.23
C LEU A 140 2.83 8.13 -7.56
N LEU A 141 2.07 8.87 -8.36
CA LEU A 141 2.38 9.20 -9.74
C LEU A 141 2.49 10.71 -9.89
N ASP A 142 3.71 11.16 -10.15
CA ASP A 142 4.07 12.58 -10.05
C ASP A 142 3.57 13.16 -8.71
N ASP A 143 3.43 14.47 -8.63
CA ASP A 143 3.05 15.12 -7.38
C ASP A 143 1.52 15.16 -7.14
N SER A 144 0.70 14.40 -7.87
CA SER A 144 -0.75 14.66 -7.86
C SER A 144 -1.68 13.47 -8.01
N ALA A 145 -1.19 12.31 -8.46
CA ALA A 145 -2.04 11.14 -8.69
C ALA A 145 -1.63 9.94 -7.83
N ILE A 146 -2.58 9.04 -7.64
CA ILE A 146 -2.38 7.71 -7.05
C ILE A 146 -3.03 6.66 -7.96
N ALA A 147 -2.37 5.51 -8.09
CA ALA A 147 -2.92 4.33 -8.75
C ALA A 147 -2.82 3.13 -7.80
N ILE A 148 -3.92 2.37 -7.67
CA ILE A 148 -4.02 1.23 -6.76
C ILE A 148 -4.41 0.01 -7.60
N THR A 149 -3.50 -0.96 -7.71
CA THR A 149 -3.77 -2.23 -8.36
C THR A 149 -4.00 -3.29 -7.30
N VAL A 150 -5.19 -3.89 -7.30
CA VAL A 150 -5.55 -5.03 -6.46
C VAL A 150 -5.50 -6.29 -7.32
N GLU A 151 -4.74 -7.29 -6.92
CA GLU A 151 -4.59 -8.52 -7.70
C GLU A 151 -5.94 -9.28 -7.80
N GLY A 152 -6.23 -9.75 -9.01
CA GLY A 152 -7.56 -10.24 -9.38
C GLY A 152 -7.86 -11.68 -8.94
N ASN A 153 -6.89 -12.55 -8.74
CA ASN A 153 -7.16 -13.97 -8.47
C ASN A 153 -7.89 -14.18 -7.14
N LEU A 154 -7.48 -13.47 -6.08
CA LEU A 154 -8.12 -13.59 -4.76
C LEU A 154 -9.44 -12.81 -4.64
N THR A 155 -9.73 -11.93 -5.60
CA THR A 155 -10.95 -11.13 -5.64
C THR A 155 -11.89 -11.56 -6.76
N ASN A 156 -11.60 -12.64 -7.48
CA ASN A 156 -12.33 -13.03 -8.70
C ASN A 156 -12.45 -11.89 -9.73
N LYS A 157 -11.43 -11.03 -9.80
CA LYS A 157 -11.37 -9.83 -10.66
C LYS A 157 -12.48 -8.81 -10.37
N HIS A 158 -13.00 -8.79 -9.14
CA HIS A 158 -14.11 -7.93 -8.73
C HIS A 158 -13.86 -6.44 -8.98
N PHE A 159 -12.61 -5.98 -8.90
CA PHE A 159 -12.24 -4.56 -9.13
C PHE A 159 -11.82 -4.25 -10.57
N GLY A 160 -11.97 -5.20 -11.49
CA GLY A 160 -11.57 -5.04 -12.88
C GLY A 160 -10.11 -5.40 -13.16
N SER A 161 -9.66 -5.04 -14.37
CA SER A 161 -8.32 -5.33 -14.90
C SER A 161 -7.38 -4.12 -14.92
N THR A 162 -7.88 -2.94 -14.57
CA THR A 162 -7.16 -1.67 -14.58
C THR A 162 -6.97 -1.14 -13.16
N PRO A 163 -5.95 -0.30 -12.90
CA PRO A 163 -5.78 0.33 -11.59
C PRO A 163 -6.99 1.19 -11.19
N ILE A 164 -7.27 1.23 -9.90
CA ILE A 164 -8.15 2.22 -9.28
C ILE A 164 -7.35 3.52 -9.17
N TYR A 165 -7.81 4.57 -9.83
CA TYR A 165 -7.14 5.87 -9.82
C TYR A 165 -7.74 6.82 -8.78
N GLY A 166 -6.90 7.75 -8.34
CA GLY A 166 -7.28 8.85 -7.46
C GLY A 166 -6.32 10.01 -7.57
N THR A 167 -6.56 11.03 -6.76
CA THR A 167 -5.73 12.24 -6.65
C THR A 167 -5.03 12.29 -5.29
N GLN A 168 -3.96 13.06 -5.17
CA GLN A 168 -3.37 13.46 -3.88
C GLN A 168 -3.99 14.76 -3.35
N HIS A 169 -5.24 15.01 -3.76
CA HIS A 169 -6.01 16.21 -3.48
C HIS A 169 -7.35 15.80 -2.89
N LEU A 170 -7.76 16.48 -1.83
CA LEU A 170 -9.05 16.25 -1.22
C LEU A 170 -9.78 17.58 -1.10
N ILE A 171 -10.78 17.79 -1.96
CA ILE A 171 -11.52 19.06 -2.06
C ILE A 171 -12.09 19.46 -0.69
N CYS A 172 -12.57 18.53 0.12
CA CYS A 172 -13.10 18.84 1.44
C CYS A 172 -12.05 19.33 2.46
N VAL A 173 -10.76 19.15 2.17
CA VAL A 173 -9.65 19.70 2.95
C VAL A 173 -9.21 21.05 2.39
N GLU A 174 -9.14 21.16 1.05
CA GLU A 174 -8.65 22.35 0.34
C GLU A 174 -9.70 23.48 0.27
N VAL A 175 -10.97 23.10 0.12
CA VAL A 175 -12.15 23.98 0.05
C VAL A 175 -13.22 23.44 1.01
N PRO A 176 -13.04 23.56 2.34
CA PRO A 176 -13.94 22.97 3.32
C PRO A 176 -15.40 23.43 3.18
N ASP A 177 -15.63 24.64 2.67
CA ASP A 177 -16.97 25.22 2.51
C ASP A 177 -17.89 24.43 1.57
N LEU A 178 -17.34 23.59 0.67
CA LEU A 178 -18.13 22.72 -0.21
C LEU A 178 -18.61 21.43 0.47
N CYS A 179 -18.09 21.11 1.66
CA CYS A 179 -18.35 19.83 2.35
C CYS A 179 -18.85 20.00 3.80
N LYS A 180 -19.28 21.20 4.18
CA LYS A 180 -19.85 21.51 5.50
C LYS A 180 -21.31 21.08 5.62
#